data_AF-A0A6G1MBX1-F1
#
_entry.id   AF-A0A6G1MBX1-F1
#
_cell.length_a   1.000
_cell.length_b   1.000
_cell.length_c   1.000
_cell.angle_alpha   90.00
_cell.angle_beta   90.00
_cell.angle_gamma   90.00
#
_symmetry.space_group_name_H-M   'P 1'
#
loop_
_entity.id
_entity.type
_entity.pdbx_description
1 polymer ?
#
loop_
_entity_poly.entity_id
_entity_poly.type
_entity_poly.pdbx_seq_one_letter_code
_entity_poly.pdbx_strand_id
1 'polypeptide(L)'
;MMGWNGNRIGGGKLHRFVPFCVSESSLAIIGLALATITFVLGLLSDIILSPKLFAYKNLFSICGAPMEILISLLYWGISSIDRHLVVPPEIHIEFWTDLMFHLFPALLMFLDLVLLSPPWTIKALPAFGLSSSIAIGYWMWVNYCYSFNGFYPYPIFEILDTPKRAMLFGGSAVTMALMTLVLKWAYGILNGVEVLEVVGKPYMPRDKKKA
;
A
#
# COMPACT_ATOMS: atom_id res chain seq x y z
N MET A 1 -27.87 17.92 -12.96
CA MET A 1 -28.42 17.96 -11.58
C MET A 1 -29.18 16.66 -11.33
N MET A 2 -28.51 15.66 -10.76
CA MET A 2 -29.18 14.49 -10.16
C MET A 2 -28.81 14.51 -8.68
N GLY A 3 -29.77 14.91 -7.87
CA GLY A 3 -29.61 15.04 -6.43
C GLY A 3 -29.44 13.68 -5.76
N TRP A 4 -28.51 13.63 -4.81
CA TRP A 4 -28.44 12.60 -3.79
C TRP A 4 -29.77 12.60 -3.02
N ASN A 5 -30.62 11.61 -3.30
CA ASN A 5 -31.90 11.43 -2.63
C ASN A 5 -31.74 10.31 -1.61
N GLY A 6 -31.53 10.70 -0.34
CA GLY A 6 -31.25 9.81 0.79
C GLY A 6 -32.42 8.93 1.25
N ASN A 7 -33.31 8.52 0.35
CA ASN A 7 -34.56 7.83 0.71
C ASN A 7 -34.88 6.64 -0.21
N ARG A 8 -33.90 5.76 -0.43
CA ARG A 8 -34.11 4.46 -1.08
C ARG A 8 -33.59 3.31 -0.20
N ILE A 9 -34.03 3.28 1.05
CA ILE A 9 -33.81 2.13 1.94
C ILE A 9 -35.08 1.28 1.88
N GLY A 10 -35.12 0.35 0.91
CA GLY A 10 -36.08 -0.73 0.91
C GLY A 10 -35.82 -1.64 2.12
N GLY A 11 -36.85 -1.87 2.93
CA GLY A 11 -36.78 -2.66 4.14
C GLY A 11 -36.31 -4.09 3.88
N GLY A 12 -35.21 -4.48 4.51
CA GLY A 12 -34.69 -5.84 4.50
C GLY A 12 -33.42 -5.93 5.35
N LYS A 13 -33.53 -6.59 6.50
CA LYS A 13 -32.48 -6.82 7.52
C LYS A 13 -31.08 -7.11 6.93
N LEU A 14 -30.15 -6.14 6.96
CA LEU A 14 -28.69 -6.41 6.93
C LEU A 14 -27.81 -5.22 7.40
N HIS A 15 -28.12 -4.59 8.54
CA HIS A 15 -27.45 -3.35 8.98
C HIS A 15 -26.11 -3.50 9.72
N ARG A 16 -25.37 -4.62 9.59
CA ARG A 16 -24.11 -4.79 10.35
C ARG A 16 -22.84 -5.02 9.53
N PHE A 17 -22.93 -5.35 8.24
CA PHE A 17 -21.74 -5.54 7.36
C PHE A 17 -21.57 -4.43 6.30
N VAL A 18 -22.61 -3.63 6.06
CA VAL A 18 -22.60 -2.50 5.10
C VAL A 18 -21.66 -1.33 5.48
N PRO A 19 -21.39 -0.98 6.76
CA PRO A 19 -20.55 0.18 7.07
C PRO A 19 -19.12 0.06 6.54
N PHE A 20 -18.57 -1.17 6.58
CA PHE A 20 -17.17 -1.42 6.24
C PHE A 20 -16.89 -1.26 4.73
N CYS A 21 -17.84 -1.65 3.87
CA CYS A 21 -17.75 -1.39 2.43
C CYS A 21 -17.95 0.09 2.06
N VAL A 22 -18.46 0.92 2.97
CA VAL A 22 -18.62 2.36 2.72
C VAL A 22 -17.41 3.14 3.23
N SER A 23 -16.81 2.76 4.37
CA SER A 23 -15.66 3.47 4.95
C SER A 23 -14.29 2.96 4.50
N GLU A 24 -14.09 1.67 4.22
CA GLU A 24 -12.77 1.04 4.06
C GLU A 24 -12.43 0.61 2.63
N SER A 25 -13.21 1.04 1.63
CA SER A 25 -13.09 0.51 0.27
C SER A 25 -11.86 0.99 -0.50
N SER A 26 -11.11 1.96 0.00
CA SER A 26 -9.94 2.52 -0.70
C SER A 26 -8.66 1.81 -0.29
N LEU A 27 -7.83 1.48 -1.30
CA LEU A 27 -6.48 0.94 -1.07
C LEU A 27 -5.64 1.86 -0.17
N ALA A 28 -5.85 3.18 -0.26
CA ALA A 28 -5.16 4.18 0.55
C ALA A 28 -5.45 4.03 2.05
N ILE A 29 -6.69 3.71 2.45
CA ILE A 29 -7.03 3.51 3.87
C ILE A 29 -6.35 2.24 4.41
N ILE A 30 -6.34 1.16 3.62
CA ILE A 30 -5.63 -0.09 3.98
C ILE A 30 -4.12 0.18 4.11
N GLY A 31 -3.55 0.97 3.20
CA GLY A 31 -2.19 1.49 3.29
C GLY A 31 -1.94 2.20 4.61
N LEU A 32 -2.68 3.28 4.85
CA LEU A 32 -2.51 4.12 6.03
C LEU A 32 -2.64 3.33 7.32
N ALA A 33 -3.56 2.36 7.38
CA ALA A 33 -3.70 1.45 8.51
C ALA A 33 -2.43 0.61 8.72
N LEU A 34 -1.88 0.03 7.66
CA LEU A 34 -0.63 -0.74 7.71
C LEU A 34 0.59 0.11 8.07
N ALA A 35 0.70 1.32 7.54
CA ALA A 35 1.74 2.28 7.90
C ALA A 35 1.63 2.65 9.39
N THR A 36 0.43 2.97 9.86
CA THR A 36 0.17 3.30 11.27
C THR A 36 0.54 2.16 12.19
N ILE A 37 0.11 0.92 11.89
CA ILE A 37 0.48 -0.27 12.65
C ILE A 37 2.01 -0.45 12.68
N THR A 38 2.68 -0.26 11.54
CA THR A 38 4.13 -0.37 11.43
C THR A 38 4.84 0.62 12.35
N PHE A 39 4.46 1.90 12.32
CA PHE A 39 5.08 2.92 13.16
C PHE A 39 4.74 2.76 14.64
N VAL A 40 3.52 2.34 14.98
CA VAL A 40 3.15 2.04 16.38
C VAL A 40 3.98 0.86 16.92
N LEU A 41 4.15 -0.21 16.13
CA LEU A 41 4.99 -1.34 16.52
C LEU A 41 6.46 -0.94 16.66
N GLY A 42 6.98 -0.07 15.77
CA GLY A 42 8.32 0.50 15.87
C GLY A 42 8.50 1.32 17.14
N LEU A 43 7.59 2.27 17.39
CA LEU A 43 7.61 3.11 18.58
C LEU A 43 7.53 2.29 19.87
N LEU A 44 6.62 1.32 19.95
CA LEU A 44 6.50 0.43 21.11
C LEU A 44 7.73 -0.46 21.27
N SER A 45 8.31 -0.92 20.17
CA SER A 45 9.57 -1.67 20.18
C SER A 45 10.70 -0.86 20.81
N ASP A 46 10.83 0.41 20.45
CA ASP A 46 11.89 1.28 20.95
C ASP A 46 11.68 1.68 22.42
N ILE A 47 10.43 1.92 22.83
CA ILE A 47 10.09 2.23 24.23
C ILE A 47 10.28 1.01 25.14
N ILE A 48 9.83 -0.17 24.70
CA ILE A 48 9.80 -1.40 25.51
C ILE A 48 11.10 -2.21 25.34
N LEU A 49 11.95 -1.84 24.38
CA LEU A 49 13.15 -2.58 23.97
C LEU A 49 12.83 -4.04 23.61
N SER A 50 11.75 -4.26 22.86
CA SER A 50 11.22 -5.60 22.54
C SER A 50 11.59 -6.07 21.13
N PRO A 51 12.47 -7.07 20.99
CA PRO A 51 12.83 -7.62 19.67
C PRO A 51 11.64 -8.24 18.93
N LYS A 52 10.61 -8.71 19.66
CA LYS A 52 9.40 -9.28 19.07
C LYS A 52 8.55 -8.22 18.37
N LEU A 53 8.38 -7.05 19.01
CA LEU A 53 7.66 -5.93 18.40
C LEU A 53 8.41 -5.42 17.17
N PHE A 54 9.74 -5.34 17.24
CA PHE A 54 10.57 -5.02 16.08
C PHE A 54 10.40 -6.01 14.93
N ALA A 55 10.34 -7.31 15.22
CA ALA A 55 10.11 -8.34 14.21
C ALA A 55 8.74 -8.19 13.53
N TYR A 56 7.68 -7.90 14.31
CA TYR A 56 6.36 -7.63 13.74
C TYR A 56 6.37 -6.35 12.89
N LYS A 57 6.99 -5.26 13.37
CA LYS A 57 7.18 -4.04 12.59
C LYS A 57 7.81 -4.34 11.23
N ASN A 58 8.89 -5.14 11.19
CA ASN A 58 9.56 -5.51 9.95
C ASN A 58 8.68 -6.36 9.04
N LEU A 59 7.87 -7.27 9.60
CA LEU A 59 6.91 -8.08 8.86
C LEU A 59 5.84 -7.20 8.18
N PHE A 60 5.32 -6.18 8.87
CA PHE A 60 4.37 -5.24 8.28
C PHE A 60 5.05 -4.33 7.24
N SER A 61 6.29 -3.90 7.47
CA SER A 61 7.06 -3.04 6.56
C SER A 61 7.29 -3.68 5.20
N ILE A 62 7.49 -5.02 5.15
CA ILE A 62 7.63 -5.82 3.93
C ILE A 62 6.47 -5.63 2.95
N CYS A 63 5.25 -5.49 3.48
CA CYS A 63 4.05 -5.29 2.69
C CYS A 63 3.72 -3.80 2.54
N GLY A 64 3.75 -3.07 3.65
CA GLY A 64 3.33 -1.67 3.72
C GLY A 64 4.18 -0.75 2.86
N ALA A 65 5.51 -0.87 2.88
CA ALA A 65 6.38 0.04 2.12
C ALA A 65 6.17 -0.02 0.60
N PRO A 66 6.23 -1.19 -0.07
CA PRO A 66 5.96 -1.26 -1.51
C PRO A 66 4.51 -0.90 -1.85
N MET A 67 3.55 -1.15 -0.95
CA MET A 67 2.15 -0.81 -1.17
C MET A 67 1.90 0.70 -1.07
N GLU A 68 2.48 1.41 -0.10
CA GLU A 68 2.38 2.86 0.03
C GLU A 68 3.02 3.59 -1.15
N ILE A 69 4.19 3.10 -1.60
CA ILE A 69 4.82 3.63 -2.82
C ILE A 69 3.91 3.40 -4.04
N LEU A 70 3.29 2.22 -4.17
CA LEU A 70 2.32 1.97 -5.23
C LEU A 70 1.13 2.95 -5.15
N ILE A 71 0.54 3.14 -3.96
CA ILE A 71 -0.58 4.07 -3.75
C ILE A 71 -0.19 5.47 -4.20
N SER A 72 0.99 5.96 -3.79
CA SER A 72 1.51 7.27 -4.18
C SER A 72 1.68 7.39 -5.70
N LEU A 73 2.29 6.39 -6.34
CA LEU A 73 2.51 6.36 -7.78
C LEU A 73 1.20 6.32 -8.56
N LEU A 74 0.24 5.49 -8.15
CA LEU A 74 -1.07 5.41 -8.79
C LEU A 74 -1.84 6.72 -8.63
N TYR A 75 -1.86 7.27 -7.41
CA TYR A 75 -2.58 8.49 -7.10
C TYR A 75 -2.05 9.68 -7.91
N TRP A 76 -0.77 9.98 -7.81
CA TRP A 76 -0.17 11.13 -8.51
C TRP A 76 -0.06 10.87 -10.02
N GLY A 77 0.19 9.62 -10.44
CA GLY A 77 0.25 9.24 -11.85
C GLY A 77 -1.10 9.45 -12.54
N ILE A 78 -2.18 8.93 -11.98
CA ILE A 78 -3.52 9.12 -12.54
C ILE A 78 -3.96 10.58 -12.40
N SER A 79 -3.72 11.23 -11.26
CA SER A 79 -4.07 12.63 -11.04
C SER A 79 -3.36 13.60 -11.99
N SER A 80 -2.16 13.25 -12.47
CA SER A 80 -1.43 14.06 -13.45
C SER A 80 -2.10 14.06 -14.84
N ILE A 81 -2.93 13.05 -15.13
CA ILE A 81 -3.72 12.95 -16.36
C ILE A 81 -5.09 13.59 -16.12
N ASP A 82 -5.83 13.06 -15.14
CA ASP A 82 -7.12 13.58 -14.73
C ASP A 82 -7.41 13.17 -13.28
N ARG A 83 -7.46 14.18 -12.39
CA ARG A 83 -7.74 14.00 -10.97
C ARG A 83 -9.15 13.45 -10.71
N HIS A 84 -10.11 13.70 -11.60
CA HIS A 84 -11.48 13.23 -11.46
C HIS A 84 -11.62 11.70 -11.57
N LEU A 85 -10.57 11.02 -12.03
CA LEU A 85 -10.52 9.56 -12.08
C LEU A 85 -10.30 8.92 -10.69
N VAL A 86 -9.69 9.64 -9.76
CA VAL A 86 -9.37 9.16 -8.40
C VAL A 86 -10.12 9.91 -7.30
N VAL A 87 -10.44 11.19 -7.50
CA VAL A 87 -11.18 12.02 -6.54
C VAL A 87 -12.46 12.53 -7.21
N PRO A 88 -13.66 12.22 -6.66
CA PRO A 88 -14.91 12.79 -7.15
C PRO A 88 -14.86 14.32 -7.20
N PRO A 89 -15.46 14.96 -8.23
CA PRO A 89 -15.41 16.42 -8.40
C PRO A 89 -16.04 17.21 -7.24
N GLU A 90 -16.89 16.57 -6.44
CA GLU A 90 -17.53 17.17 -5.26
C GLU A 90 -16.59 17.27 -4.06
N ILE A 91 -15.45 16.56 -4.08
CA ILE A 91 -14.50 16.50 -2.97
C ILE A 91 -13.31 17.39 -3.26
N HIS A 92 -13.18 18.47 -2.49
CA HIS A 92 -11.99 19.30 -2.47
C HIS A 92 -11.04 18.84 -1.36
N ILE A 93 -9.87 18.35 -1.75
CA ILE A 93 -8.78 18.00 -0.83
C ILE A 93 -7.77 19.13 -0.84
N GLU A 94 -7.49 19.69 0.32
CA GLU A 94 -6.45 20.71 0.50
C GLU A 94 -5.06 20.08 0.27
N PHE A 95 -4.10 20.86 -0.24
CA PHE A 95 -2.80 20.36 -0.69
C PHE A 95 -2.02 19.60 0.40
N TRP A 96 -1.91 20.13 1.61
CA TRP A 96 -1.23 19.44 2.71
C TRP A 96 -1.92 18.15 3.10
N THR A 97 -3.25 18.18 3.14
CA THR A 97 -4.07 16.99 3.41
C THR A 97 -3.82 15.91 2.34
N ASP A 98 -3.67 16.32 1.09
CA ASP A 98 -3.36 15.41 -0.01
C ASP A 98 -1.98 14.76 0.14
N LEU A 99 -0.97 15.54 0.51
CA LEU A 99 0.36 15.02 0.82
C LEU A 99 0.33 14.05 2.00
N MET A 100 -0.47 14.31 3.04
CA MET A 100 -0.59 13.44 4.22
C MET A 100 -1.19 12.08 3.89
N PHE A 101 -2.09 12.00 2.90
CA PHE A 101 -2.69 10.73 2.49
C PHE A 101 -1.88 9.99 1.46
N HIS A 102 -1.21 10.69 0.54
CA HIS A 102 -0.65 10.05 -0.66
C HIS A 102 0.86 10.19 -0.83
N LEU A 103 1.55 11.04 -0.08
CA LEU A 103 3.02 11.19 -0.18
C LEU A 103 3.74 10.78 1.10
N PHE A 104 3.37 11.37 2.24
CA PHE A 104 4.09 11.16 3.49
C PHE A 104 4.11 9.70 3.96
N PRO A 105 3.02 8.91 3.85
CA PRO A 105 3.07 7.49 4.21
C PRO A 105 4.12 6.72 3.39
N ALA A 106 4.16 6.94 2.07
CA ALA A 106 5.16 6.33 1.19
C ALA A 106 6.58 6.77 1.52
N LEU A 107 6.79 8.07 1.73
CA LEU A 107 8.10 8.61 2.08
C LEU A 107 8.61 8.08 3.42
N LEU A 108 7.78 8.07 4.45
CA LEU A 108 8.16 7.63 5.79
C LEU A 108 8.40 6.12 5.82
N MET A 109 7.56 5.33 5.16
CA MET A 109 7.76 3.88 5.04
C MET A 109 9.02 3.55 4.24
N PHE A 110 9.33 4.32 3.19
CA PHE A 110 10.60 4.20 2.47
C PHE A 110 11.79 4.45 3.39
N LEU A 111 11.80 5.59 4.10
CA LEU A 111 12.90 5.97 5.00
C LEU A 111 13.09 4.96 6.13
N ASP A 112 12.00 4.52 6.76
CA ASP A 112 12.03 3.51 7.81
C ASP A 112 12.60 2.17 7.30
N LEU A 113 12.21 1.75 6.10
CA LEU A 113 12.70 0.50 5.53
C LEU A 113 14.19 0.57 5.14
N VAL A 114 14.63 1.70 4.57
CA VAL A 114 16.02 1.82 4.05
C VAL A 114 17.04 2.29 5.08
N LEU A 115 16.63 3.03 6.12
CA LEU A 115 17.52 3.60 7.12
C LEU A 115 17.41 2.94 8.50
N LEU A 116 16.20 2.49 8.89
CA LEU A 116 15.91 2.08 10.27
C LEU A 116 15.64 0.57 10.42
N SER A 117 15.53 -0.16 9.30
CA SER A 117 15.23 -1.60 9.31
C SER A 117 16.49 -2.44 9.05
N PRO A 118 16.57 -3.64 9.64
CA PRO A 118 17.65 -4.58 9.34
C PRO A 118 17.53 -5.06 7.88
N PRO A 119 18.59 -5.68 7.33
CA PRO A 119 18.54 -6.22 5.99
C PRO A 119 17.39 -7.24 5.86
N TRP A 120 16.51 -7.00 4.90
CA TRP A 120 15.37 -7.85 4.62
C TRP A 120 15.51 -8.41 3.20
N THR A 121 15.15 -9.67 3.02
CA THR A 121 15.32 -10.37 1.74
C THR A 121 14.01 -10.96 1.27
N ILE A 122 13.32 -10.23 0.39
CA ILE A 122 12.28 -10.81 -0.45
C ILE A 122 12.88 -11.15 -1.80
N LYS A 123 12.78 -12.42 -2.21
CA LYS A 123 13.14 -12.85 -3.56
C LYS A 123 12.07 -12.39 -4.56
N ALA A 124 12.43 -12.24 -5.82
CA ALA A 124 11.49 -11.77 -6.85
C ALA A 124 10.18 -12.56 -6.89
N LEU A 125 10.25 -13.90 -6.85
CA LEU A 125 9.05 -14.74 -6.91
C LEU A 125 8.09 -14.51 -5.70
N PRO A 126 8.54 -14.53 -4.44
CA PRO A 126 7.74 -14.07 -3.30
C PRO A 126 7.21 -12.63 -3.41
N ALA A 127 7.97 -11.69 -3.98
CA ALA A 127 7.50 -10.33 -4.20
C ALA A 127 6.31 -10.31 -5.17
N PHE A 128 6.43 -10.97 -6.32
CA PHE A 128 5.34 -11.12 -7.27
C PHE A 128 4.13 -11.85 -6.67
N GLY A 129 4.35 -12.91 -5.89
CA GLY A 129 3.30 -13.64 -5.21
C GLY A 129 2.52 -12.78 -4.21
N LEU A 130 3.23 -12.00 -3.39
CA LEU A 130 2.65 -11.06 -2.44
C LEU A 130 1.83 -9.98 -3.17
N SER A 131 2.43 -9.31 -4.15
CA SER A 131 1.76 -8.24 -4.91
C SER A 131 0.55 -8.74 -5.68
N SER A 132 0.62 -9.94 -6.28
CA SER A 132 -0.52 -10.55 -6.97
C SER A 132 -1.64 -10.91 -6.00
N SER A 133 -1.30 -11.45 -4.82
CA SER A 133 -2.28 -11.77 -3.77
C SER A 133 -3.03 -10.53 -3.29
N ILE A 134 -2.31 -9.42 -3.09
CA ILE A 134 -2.91 -8.13 -2.68
C ILE A 134 -3.80 -7.58 -3.79
N ALA A 135 -3.33 -7.58 -5.05
CA ALA A 135 -4.11 -7.07 -6.17
C ALA A 135 -5.40 -7.87 -6.40
N ILE A 136 -5.32 -9.21 -6.38
CA ILE A 136 -6.49 -10.09 -6.52
C ILE A 136 -7.41 -9.92 -5.31
N GLY A 137 -6.87 -9.89 -4.09
CA GLY A 137 -7.62 -9.66 -2.86
C GLY A 137 -8.41 -8.35 -2.90
N TYR A 138 -7.74 -7.25 -3.26
CA TYR A 138 -8.36 -5.93 -3.37
C TYR A 138 -9.39 -5.88 -4.52
N TRP A 139 -9.12 -6.53 -5.65
CA TRP A 139 -10.10 -6.65 -6.74
C TRP A 139 -11.39 -7.32 -6.24
N MET A 140 -11.26 -8.51 -5.63
CA MET A 140 -12.42 -9.25 -5.11
C MET A 140 -13.18 -8.40 -4.09
N TRP A 141 -12.46 -7.71 -3.22
CA TRP A 141 -13.01 -6.82 -2.22
C TRP A 141 -13.83 -5.68 -2.82
N VAL A 142 -13.29 -4.92 -3.80
CA VAL A 142 -14.03 -3.79 -4.39
C VAL A 142 -15.27 -4.23 -5.17
N ASN A 143 -15.25 -5.41 -5.80
CA ASN A 143 -16.43 -5.94 -6.49
C ASN A 143 -17.47 -6.49 -5.53
N TYR A 144 -17.03 -7.09 -4.41
CA TYR A 144 -17.92 -7.43 -3.32
C TYR A 144 -18.62 -6.18 -2.79
N CYS A 145 -17.88 -5.10 -2.50
CA CYS A 145 -18.49 -3.84 -2.05
C CYS A 145 -19.41 -3.20 -3.08
N TYR A 146 -19.07 -3.25 -4.37
CA TYR A 146 -19.95 -2.79 -5.44
C TYR A 146 -21.31 -3.51 -5.42
N SER A 147 -21.34 -4.81 -5.11
CA SER A 147 -22.58 -5.58 -5.07
C SER A 147 -23.59 -5.12 -3.99
N PHE A 148 -23.11 -4.40 -2.96
CA PHE A 148 -23.97 -3.81 -1.92
C PHE A 148 -24.19 -2.31 -2.13
N ASN A 149 -23.13 -1.59 -2.50
CA ASN A 149 -23.13 -0.13 -2.57
C ASN A 149 -23.75 0.40 -3.86
N GLY A 150 -23.59 -0.35 -4.97
CA GLY A 150 -23.94 0.08 -6.32
C GLY A 150 -22.98 1.12 -6.91
N PHE A 151 -21.85 1.39 -6.26
CA PHE A 151 -20.79 2.29 -6.74
C PHE A 151 -19.40 1.80 -6.32
N TYR A 152 -18.38 2.09 -7.12
CA TYR A 152 -16.97 1.83 -6.79
C TYR A 152 -16.33 2.96 -5.96
N PRO A 153 -15.27 2.66 -5.18
CA PRO A 153 -14.55 3.66 -4.38
C PRO A 153 -13.83 4.73 -5.21
N TYR A 154 -13.50 4.43 -6.48
CA TYR A 154 -12.83 5.35 -7.39
C TYR A 154 -13.62 5.45 -8.70
N PRO A 155 -13.86 6.68 -9.22
CA PRO A 155 -14.58 6.87 -10.48
C PRO A 155 -14.00 6.11 -11.67
N ILE A 156 -12.67 5.95 -11.74
CA ILE A 156 -12.00 5.18 -12.81
C ILE A 156 -12.54 3.75 -12.94
N PHE A 157 -12.94 3.11 -11.84
CA PHE A 157 -13.46 1.75 -11.91
C PHE A 157 -14.81 1.70 -12.62
N GLU A 158 -15.69 2.69 -12.47
CA GLU A 158 -16.97 2.75 -13.21
C GLU A 158 -16.75 2.87 -14.72
N ILE A 159 -15.69 3.57 -15.13
CA ILE A 159 -15.39 3.87 -16.54
C ILE A 159 -14.74 2.68 -17.25
N LEU A 160 -13.92 1.90 -16.52
CA LEU A 160 -13.21 0.75 -17.07
C LEU A 160 -14.12 -0.48 -17.12
N ASP A 161 -14.09 -1.18 -18.25
CA ASP A 161 -14.66 -2.52 -18.36
C ASP A 161 -13.76 -3.57 -17.68
N THR A 162 -14.27 -4.80 -17.52
CA THR A 162 -13.56 -5.87 -16.80
C THR A 162 -12.15 -6.14 -17.33
N PRO A 163 -11.88 -6.22 -18.65
CA PRO A 163 -10.53 -6.41 -19.16
C PRO A 163 -9.58 -5.26 -18.80
N LYS A 164 -10.02 -4.00 -18.89
CA LYS A 164 -9.17 -2.86 -18.52
C LYS A 164 -8.95 -2.78 -17.01
N ARG A 165 -9.94 -3.14 -16.19
CA ARG A 165 -9.74 -3.33 -14.75
C ARG A 165 -8.70 -4.42 -14.51
N ALA A 166 -8.74 -5.52 -15.26
CA ALA A 166 -7.73 -6.57 -15.19
C ALA A 166 -6.32 -6.06 -15.45
N MET A 167 -6.16 -5.25 -16.48
CA MET A 167 -4.89 -4.62 -16.80
C MET A 167 -4.44 -3.65 -15.70
N LEU A 168 -5.35 -2.88 -15.11
CA LEU A 168 -5.03 -1.95 -14.03
C LEU A 168 -4.56 -2.68 -12.77
N PHE A 169 -5.27 -3.71 -12.33
CA PHE A 169 -4.89 -4.52 -11.16
C PHE A 169 -3.62 -5.34 -11.43
N GLY A 170 -3.49 -5.95 -12.61
CA GLY A 170 -2.29 -6.67 -13.02
C GLY A 170 -1.06 -5.76 -13.12
N GLY A 171 -1.21 -4.58 -13.72
CA GLY A 171 -0.17 -3.56 -13.78
C GLY A 171 0.23 -3.05 -12.39
N SER A 172 -0.73 -2.91 -11.48
CA SER A 172 -0.48 -2.56 -10.08
C SER A 172 0.34 -3.63 -9.36
N ALA A 173 0.02 -4.92 -9.56
CA ALA A 173 0.78 -6.03 -9.00
C ALA A 173 2.23 -6.06 -9.50
N VAL A 174 2.44 -5.87 -10.81
CA VAL A 174 3.78 -5.77 -11.40
C VAL A 174 4.54 -4.58 -10.84
N THR A 175 3.91 -3.41 -10.78
CA THR A 175 4.51 -2.17 -10.27
C THR A 175 4.94 -2.34 -8.81
N MET A 176 4.09 -2.91 -7.96
CA MET A 176 4.43 -3.17 -6.55
C MET A 176 5.59 -4.16 -6.41
N ALA A 177 5.62 -5.22 -7.22
CA ALA A 177 6.72 -6.19 -7.21
C ALA A 177 8.04 -5.52 -7.63
N LEU A 178 8.00 -4.68 -8.67
CA LEU A 178 9.15 -3.88 -9.09
C LEU A 178 9.61 -2.91 -7.99
N MET A 179 8.68 -2.22 -7.32
CA MET A 179 9.02 -1.33 -6.21
C MET A 179 9.66 -2.08 -5.04
N THR A 180 9.28 -3.34 -4.79
CA THR A 180 9.94 -4.20 -3.80
C THR A 180 11.41 -4.44 -4.18
N LEU A 181 11.71 -4.65 -5.46
CA LEU A 181 13.08 -4.81 -5.96
C LEU A 181 13.87 -3.49 -5.90
N VAL A 182 13.23 -2.36 -6.24
CA VAL A 182 13.83 -1.02 -6.14
C VAL A 182 14.17 -0.69 -4.69
N LEU A 183 13.27 -0.99 -3.75
CA LEU A 183 13.52 -0.81 -2.31
C LEU A 183 14.71 -1.65 -1.84
N LYS A 184 14.80 -2.91 -2.28
CA LYS A 184 15.95 -3.77 -2.01
C LYS A 184 17.25 -3.18 -2.55
N TRP A 185 17.22 -2.66 -3.78
CA TRP A 185 18.37 -2.02 -4.41
C TRP A 185 18.78 -0.74 -3.68
N ALA A 186 17.82 0.12 -3.34
CA ALA A 186 18.04 1.35 -2.57
C ALA A 186 18.66 1.04 -1.20
N TYR A 187 18.15 0.01 -0.50
CA TYR A 187 18.73 -0.48 0.76
C TYR A 187 20.21 -0.85 0.60
N GLY A 188 20.55 -1.63 -0.45
CA GLY A 188 21.92 -2.07 -0.72
C GLY A 188 22.88 -0.91 -0.96
N ILE A 189 22.45 0.09 -1.72
CA ILE A 189 23.23 1.31 -1.97
C ILE A 189 23.46 2.10 -0.68
N LEU A 190 22.39 2.37 0.08
CA LEU A 190 22.45 3.24 1.26
C LEU A 190 23.20 2.59 2.43
N ASN A 191 23.16 1.26 2.55
CA ASN A 191 23.78 0.53 3.66
C ASN A 191 25.08 -0.20 3.30
N GLY A 192 25.57 -0.07 2.05
CA GLY A 192 26.82 -0.69 1.61
C GLY A 192 26.80 -2.23 1.60
N VAL A 193 25.61 -2.83 1.45
CA VAL A 193 25.41 -4.28 1.33
C VAL A 193 25.42 -4.66 -0.14
N GLU A 194 26.25 -5.62 -0.56
CA GLU A 194 26.27 -6.05 -1.95
C GLU A 194 24.88 -6.58 -2.35
N VAL A 195 24.31 -6.03 -3.43
CA VAL A 195 22.97 -6.40 -3.96
C VAL A 195 22.88 -7.91 -4.25
N LEU A 196 24.03 -8.57 -4.47
CA LEU A 196 24.17 -10.01 -4.70
C LEU A 196 24.29 -10.85 -3.40
N GLU A 197 24.83 -10.32 -2.29
CA GLU A 197 24.91 -11.04 -1.00
C GLU A 197 23.53 -11.21 -0.34
N VAL A 198 22.58 -10.32 -0.66
CA VAL A 198 21.17 -10.43 -0.26
C VAL A 198 20.43 -11.53 -1.06
N VAL A 199 21.14 -12.44 -1.72
CA VAL A 199 20.61 -13.67 -2.31
C VAL A 199 21.07 -14.85 -1.46
N GLY A 200 20.51 -14.95 -0.25
CA GLY A 200 20.43 -16.21 0.48
C GLY A 200 21.56 -16.53 1.46
N LYS A 201 22.42 -15.58 1.85
CA LYS A 201 23.30 -15.77 3.02
C LYS A 201 22.97 -14.77 4.15
N PRO A 202 23.04 -15.18 5.43
CA PRO A 202 22.93 -14.26 6.57
C PRO A 202 24.03 -13.19 6.48
N TYR A 203 23.69 -11.96 6.87
CA TYR A 203 24.66 -10.86 6.99
C TYR A 203 25.82 -11.26 7.90
N MET A 204 27.05 -11.23 7.37
CA MET A 204 28.27 -11.29 8.15
C MET A 204 28.86 -9.87 8.15
N PRO A 205 29.03 -9.22 9.32
CA PRO A 205 29.71 -7.94 9.39
C PRO A 205 31.07 -8.05 8.71
N ARG A 206 31.42 -7.05 7.89
CA ARG A 206 32.71 -7.03 7.21
C ARG A 206 33.80 -7.02 8.28
N ASP A 207 34.55 -8.11 8.41
CA ASP A 207 35.73 -8.13 9.26
C ASP A 207 36.62 -6.97 8.81
N LYS A 208 36.81 -6.00 9.70
CA LYS A 208 37.81 -4.96 9.51
C LYS A 208 39.13 -5.71 9.36
N LYS A 209 39.61 -5.88 8.13
CA LYS A 209 40.97 -6.34 7.87
C LYS A 209 41.86 -5.41 8.69
N LYS A 210 42.48 -5.97 9.73
CA LYS A 210 43.55 -5.29 10.46
C LYS A 210 44.63 -5.00 9.43
N ALA A 211 44.72 -3.73 9.03
CA ALA A 211 45.90 -3.16 8.42
C ALA A 211 46.85 -2.75 9.55
#